data_AF-A0A1Q3ZLV6-F1
#
_entry.id   AF-A0A1Q3ZLV6-F1
#
_cell.length_a   1.000
_cell.length_b   1.000
_cell.length_c   1.000
_cell.angle_alpha   90.00
_cell.angle_beta   90.00
_cell.angle_gamma   90.00
#
_symmetry.space_group_name_H-M   'P 1'
#
loop_
_entity.id
_entity.type
_entity.pdbx_description
1 polymer ?
#
loop_
_entity_poly.entity_id
_entity_poly.type
_entity_poly.pdbx_seq_one_letter_code
_entity_poly.pdbx_strand_id
1 'polypeptide(L)'
;MIDEIKNKYEHFSDSLVLKIVYDADDTSKKIEVIIKCMNKLNDYEFEIITLSFEDIISFCFIDTENQSNVSINAALLTNERGIITFDFSPLIFERAELKENENSDFKIKCRKISYKQMN
;
A
#
# COMPACT_ATOMS: atom_id res chain seq x y z
N MET A 1 -3.32 14.35 -0.45
CA MET A 1 -2.37 13.24 -0.23
C MET A 1 -2.87 11.94 -0.83
N ILE A 2 -3.99 11.36 -0.37
CA ILE A 2 -4.51 10.11 -0.97
C ILE A 2 -4.82 10.25 -2.47
N ASP A 3 -5.49 11.33 -2.87
CA ASP A 3 -5.81 11.57 -4.28
C ASP A 3 -4.55 11.79 -5.14
N GLU A 4 -3.50 12.33 -4.53
CA GLU A 4 -2.21 12.52 -5.20
C GLU A 4 -1.52 11.17 -5.43
N ILE A 5 -1.47 10.30 -4.41
CA ILE A 5 -0.96 8.93 -4.51
C ILE A 5 -1.74 8.17 -5.59
N LYS A 6 -3.08 8.23 -5.57
CA LYS A 6 -3.93 7.60 -6.58
C LYS A 6 -3.70 8.15 -7.99
N ASN A 7 -3.55 9.46 -8.12
CA ASN A 7 -3.31 10.06 -9.42
C ASN A 7 -1.94 9.68 -9.98
N LYS A 8 -0.94 9.53 -9.12
CA LYS A 8 0.45 9.23 -9.51
C LYS A 8 0.71 7.74 -9.75
N TYR A 9 0.17 6.86 -8.92
CA TYR A 9 0.47 5.42 -8.94
C TYR A 9 -0.76 4.54 -9.22
N GLU A 10 -1.94 5.13 -9.43
CA GLU A 10 -3.19 4.43 -9.76
C GLU A 10 -3.53 3.34 -8.73
N HIS A 11 -3.42 2.08 -9.15
CA HIS A 11 -3.67 0.89 -8.33
C HIS A 11 -2.38 0.15 -7.97
N PHE A 12 -1.20 0.77 -8.12
CA PHE A 12 0.08 0.10 -7.89
C PHE A 12 0.22 -1.22 -8.67
N SER A 13 -0.33 -1.25 -9.89
CA SER A 13 -0.21 -2.43 -10.75
C SER A 13 1.25 -2.75 -11.03
N ASP A 14 1.57 -4.05 -11.06
CA ASP A 14 2.91 -4.59 -11.27
C ASP A 14 3.98 -3.99 -10.35
N SER A 15 3.61 -3.69 -9.10
CA SER A 15 4.52 -3.13 -8.10
C SER A 15 5.17 -4.23 -7.25
N LEU A 16 6.31 -3.92 -6.64
CA LEU A 16 7.06 -4.84 -5.80
C LEU A 16 7.40 -4.18 -4.47
N VAL A 17 6.97 -4.82 -3.38
CA VAL A 17 7.36 -4.45 -2.01
C VAL A 17 8.78 -4.91 -1.77
N LEU A 18 9.68 -3.95 -1.55
CA LEU A 18 11.10 -4.21 -1.33
C LEU A 18 11.42 -4.40 0.14
N LYS A 19 10.71 -3.69 1.02
CA LYS A 19 10.95 -3.72 2.46
C LYS A 19 9.73 -3.22 3.23
N ILE A 20 9.49 -3.84 4.38
CA ILE A 20 8.54 -3.36 5.39
C ILE A 20 9.35 -3.03 6.65
N VAL A 21 9.13 -1.85 7.21
CA VAL A 21 9.74 -1.40 8.46
C VAL A 21 8.62 -1.12 9.45
N TYR A 22 8.66 -1.78 10.59
CA TYR A 22 7.76 -1.53 11.71
C TYR A 22 8.55 -0.80 12.80
N ASP A 23 8.13 0.42 13.09
CA ASP A 23 8.66 1.21 14.20
C ASP A 23 7.59 1.28 15.30
N ALA A 24 7.97 0.78 16.48
CA ALA A 24 7.09 0.56 17.61
C ALA A 24 7.41 1.47 18.80
N ASP A 25 8.18 2.53 18.61
CA ASP A 25 8.49 3.45 19.70
C ASP A 25 7.20 4.02 20.34
N ASP A 26 7.22 4.09 21.67
CA ASP A 26 6.12 4.00 22.66
C ASP A 26 4.92 4.97 22.48
N THR A 27 4.93 5.85 21.48
CA THR A 27 3.94 6.92 21.31
C THR A 27 3.21 6.94 19.97
N SER A 28 3.74 6.30 18.93
CA SER A 28 3.03 6.18 17.65
C SER A 28 3.51 4.96 16.85
N LYS A 29 2.61 3.99 16.66
CA LYS A 29 2.87 2.88 15.73
C LYS A 29 3.04 3.47 14.33
N LYS A 30 4.18 3.21 13.69
CA LYS A 30 4.46 3.60 12.31
C LYS A 30 4.86 2.39 11.49
N ILE A 31 4.32 2.29 10.28
CA ILE A 31 4.77 1.31 9.29
C ILE A 31 5.28 2.07 8.08
N GLU A 32 6.46 1.69 7.59
CA GLU A 32 6.96 2.13 6.30
C GLU A 32 7.02 0.95 5.34
N VAL A 33 6.49 1.13 4.13
CA VAL A 33 6.56 0.15 3.06
C VAL A 33 7.33 0.78 1.91
N ILE A 34 8.48 0.22 1.58
CA ILE A 34 9.29 0.64 0.43
C ILE A 34 8.85 -0.20 -0.76
N ILE A 35 8.43 0.48 -1.83
CA ILE A 35 7.81 -0.15 -3.00
C ILE A 35 8.48 0.37 -4.26
N LYS A 36 8.78 -0.53 -5.19
CA LYS A 36 9.07 -0.21 -6.58
C LYS A 36 7.75 -0.23 -7.37
N CYS A 37 7.37 0.88 -7.99
CA CYS A 37 6.10 1.02 -8.70
C CYS A 37 6.23 1.94 -9.92
N MET A 38 5.27 1.87 -10.85
CA MET A 38 5.22 2.75 -12.02
C MET A 38 4.58 4.09 -11.67
N ASN A 39 5.18 5.17 -12.16
CA ASN A 39 4.66 6.52 -12.02
C ASN A 39 3.96 6.97 -13.31
N LYS A 40 2.63 7.03 -13.28
CA LYS A 40 1.80 7.48 -14.41
C LYS A 40 2.18 8.86 -14.92
N LEU A 41 2.56 9.77 -14.02
CA LEU A 41 2.89 11.15 -14.37
C LEU A 41 4.28 11.28 -14.99
N ASN A 42 5.06 10.19 -15.02
CA ASN A 42 6.38 10.11 -15.62
C ASN A 42 6.45 8.94 -16.62
N ASP A 43 5.47 8.86 -17.52
CA ASP A 43 5.39 7.86 -18.60
C ASP A 43 5.52 6.40 -18.12
N TYR A 44 4.96 6.10 -16.95
CA TYR A 44 5.01 4.78 -16.31
C TYR A 44 6.43 4.27 -16.01
N GLU A 45 7.42 5.16 -15.93
CA GLU A 45 8.76 4.80 -15.45
C GLU A 45 8.72 4.28 -14.01
N PHE A 46 9.56 3.29 -13.73
CA PHE A 46 9.67 2.73 -12.39
C PHE A 46 10.40 3.68 -11.45
N GLU A 47 9.82 3.90 -10.28
CA GLU A 47 10.45 4.58 -9.16
C GLU A 47 10.33 3.77 -7.87
N ILE A 48 11.25 4.03 -6.94
CA ILE A 48 11.17 3.48 -5.59
C ILE A 48 10.63 4.57 -4.68
N ILE A 49 9.56 4.26 -3.96
CA ILE A 49 8.95 5.18 -3.00
C ILE A 49 8.87 4.52 -1.62
N THR A 50 8.84 5.34 -0.59
CA THR A 50 8.44 4.93 0.76
C THR A 50 7.02 5.41 1.00
N LEU A 51 6.09 4.49 1.28
CA LEU A 51 4.79 4.80 1.87
C LEU A 51 4.93 4.76 3.40
N SER A 52 4.59 5.86 4.06
CA SER A 52 4.60 5.95 5.53
C SER A 52 3.19 6.01 6.06
N PHE A 53 2.85 5.03 6.91
CA PHE A 53 1.56 4.87 7.56
C PHE A 53 1.72 5.19 9.05
N GLU A 54 0.92 6.12 9.56
CA GLU A 54 0.96 6.57 10.97
C GLU A 54 -0.41 6.42 11.62
N ASP A 55 -0.42 6.35 12.96
CA ASP A 55 -1.62 6.08 13.75
C ASP A 55 -2.27 4.75 13.31
N ILE A 56 -1.47 3.68 13.30
CA ILE A 56 -1.90 2.34 12.85
C ILE A 56 -3.05 1.82 13.70
N ILE A 57 -4.14 1.45 13.03
CA ILE A 57 -5.34 0.82 13.61
C ILE A 57 -5.19 -0.70 13.55
N SER A 58 -4.80 -1.24 12.40
CA SER A 58 -4.55 -2.66 12.20
C SER A 58 -3.50 -2.90 11.12
N PHE A 59 -2.72 -3.95 11.29
CA PHE A 59 -1.73 -4.41 10.32
C PHE A 59 -1.81 -5.93 10.21
N CYS A 60 -1.93 -6.42 8.98
CA CYS A 60 -1.86 -7.82 8.63
C CYS A 60 -0.74 -7.98 7.59
N PHE A 61 0.21 -8.87 7.87
CA PHE A 61 1.19 -9.36 6.91
C PHE A 61 1.45 -10.83 7.22
N ILE A 62 0.98 -11.71 6.35
CA ILE A 62 1.15 -13.15 6.46
C ILE A 62 2.09 -13.52 5.32
N ASP A 63 3.27 -14.05 5.62
CA ASP A 63 4.18 -14.56 4.60
C ASP A 63 3.99 -16.08 4.50
N THR A 64 3.65 -16.59 3.31
CA THR A 64 3.50 -18.03 3.09
C THR A 64 4.55 -18.48 2.08
N GLU A 65 5.24 -19.59 2.38
CA GLU A 65 6.43 -20.07 1.64
C GLU A 65 6.23 -20.29 0.12
N ASN A 66 5.00 -20.19 -0.40
CA ASN A 66 4.65 -20.44 -1.80
C ASN A 66 3.88 -19.29 -2.49
N GLN A 67 3.66 -18.14 -1.84
CA GLN A 67 3.03 -16.97 -2.46
C GLN A 67 3.85 -15.71 -2.19
N SER A 68 4.24 -15.02 -3.27
CA SER A 68 4.97 -13.76 -3.17
C SER A 68 4.01 -12.63 -2.75
N ASN A 69 3.77 -12.49 -1.46
CA ASN A 69 2.95 -11.40 -0.88
C ASN A 69 3.62 -10.02 -0.98
N VAL A 70 4.80 -9.98 -1.59
CA VAL A 70 5.52 -8.76 -1.95
C VAL A 70 5.23 -8.31 -3.38
N SER A 71 4.66 -9.16 -4.25
CA SER A 71 4.27 -8.79 -5.61
C SER A 71 2.83 -8.26 -5.63
N ILE A 72 2.64 -7.02 -6.08
CA ILE A 72 1.35 -6.34 -6.10
C ILE A 72 0.81 -6.36 -7.53
N ASN A 73 -0.27 -7.10 -7.77
CA ASN A 73 -1.00 -7.06 -9.04
C ASN A 73 -1.91 -5.81 -9.11
N ALA A 74 -2.54 -5.48 -7.99
CA ALA A 74 -3.31 -4.27 -7.77
C ALA A 74 -3.40 -4.04 -6.27
N ALA A 75 -3.51 -2.79 -5.85
CA ALA A 75 -3.73 -2.39 -4.48
C ALA A 75 -4.93 -1.45 -4.40
N LEU A 76 -5.70 -1.61 -3.33
CA LEU A 76 -6.79 -0.72 -2.99
C LEU A 76 -6.31 0.31 -1.97
N LEU A 77 -6.52 1.58 -2.28
CA LEU A 77 -6.37 2.69 -1.34
C LEU A 77 -7.72 3.38 -1.17
N THR A 78 -8.30 3.36 0.03
CA THR A 78 -9.57 4.05 0.33
C THR A 78 -9.44 4.89 1.59
N ASN A 79 -10.37 5.84 1.75
CA ASN A 79 -10.55 6.60 2.98
C ASN A 79 -12.04 6.65 3.30
N GLU A 80 -12.44 5.88 4.30
CA GLU A 80 -13.83 5.80 4.75
C GLU A 80 -13.90 6.32 6.18
N ARG A 81 -14.61 7.44 6.37
CA ARG A 81 -14.82 8.07 7.69
C ARG A 81 -13.50 8.34 8.45
N GLY A 82 -12.43 8.68 7.74
CA GLY A 82 -11.12 8.97 8.32
C GLY A 82 -10.24 7.75 8.59
N ILE A 83 -10.68 6.56 8.20
CA ILE A 83 -9.87 5.34 8.22
C ILE A 83 -9.35 5.10 6.81
N ILE A 84 -8.02 5.12 6.69
CA ILE A 84 -7.32 4.83 5.45
C ILE A 84 -7.06 3.33 5.42
N THR A 85 -7.63 2.64 4.43
CA THR A 85 -7.30 1.24 4.14
C THR A 85 -6.35 1.20 2.94
N PHE A 86 -5.21 0.56 3.12
CA PHE A 86 -4.33 0.13 2.05
C PHE A 86 -4.30 -1.40 2.05
N ASP A 87 -4.94 -2.00 1.06
CA ASP A 87 -5.00 -3.44 0.87
C ASP A 87 -4.13 -3.79 -0.34
N PHE A 88 -3.05 -4.53 -0.10
CA PHE A 88 -2.07 -4.92 -1.12
C PHE A 88 -2.53 -6.15 -1.93
N SER A 89 -3.58 -6.83 -1.46
CA SER A 89 -4.18 -8.01 -2.10
C SER A 89 -5.73 -7.91 -2.09
N PRO A 90 -6.30 -6.85 -2.70
CA PRO A 90 -7.73 -6.62 -2.71
C PRO A 90 -8.47 -7.65 -3.58
N LEU A 91 -9.79 -7.74 -3.42
CA LEU A 91 -10.64 -8.48 -4.33
C LEU A 91 -10.79 -7.72 -5.65
N ILE A 92 -10.56 -8.40 -6.77
CA ILE A 92 -10.69 -7.85 -8.12
C ILE A 92 -11.97 -8.40 -8.74
N PHE A 93 -12.92 -7.53 -9.06
CA PHE A 93 -14.19 -7.88 -9.70
C PHE A 93 -14.17 -7.55 -11.20
N GLU A 94 -15.22 -7.99 -11.91
CA GLU A 94 -15.40 -7.65 -13.31
C GLU A 94 -15.35 -6.12 -13.51
N ARG A 95 -14.70 -5.67 -14.59
CA ARG A 95 -14.41 -4.25 -14.92
C ARG A 95 -13.35 -3.57 -14.03
N ALA A 96 -12.47 -4.36 -13.40
CA ALA A 96 -11.36 -3.85 -12.58
C ALA A 96 -11.79 -3.05 -11.35
N GLU A 97 -13.02 -3.28 -10.85
CA GLU A 97 -13.44 -2.74 -9.56
C GLU A 97 -12.69 -3.47 -8.43
N LEU A 98 -12.03 -2.69 -7.57
CA LEU A 98 -11.31 -3.20 -6.40
C LEU A 98 -12.15 -3.05 -5.14
N LYS A 99 -12.23 -4.10 -4.33
CA LYS A 99 -12.85 -4.04 -2.99
C LYS A 99 -11.89 -4.58 -1.93
N GLU A 100 -12.09 -4.11 -0.71
CA GLU A 100 -11.31 -4.60 0.43
C GLU A 100 -11.50 -6.12 0.54
N ASN A 101 -10.40 -6.84 0.69
CA ASN A 101 -10.39 -8.25 1.04
C ASN A 101 -10.28 -8.37 2.57
N GLU A 102 -11.35 -8.86 3.21
CA GLU A 102 -11.34 -9.05 4.67
C GLU A 102 -10.26 -10.01 5.13
N ASN A 103 -9.93 -11.00 4.29
CA ASN A 103 -8.89 -12.00 4.53
C ASN A 103 -7.59 -11.68 3.76
N SER A 104 -7.32 -10.40 3.51
CA SER A 104 -6.08 -9.98 2.85
C SER A 104 -4.86 -10.38 3.67
N ASP A 105 -3.92 -11.06 3.03
CA ASP A 105 -2.64 -11.45 3.61
C ASP A 105 -1.68 -10.27 3.77
N PHE A 106 -1.98 -9.13 3.13
CA PHE A 106 -1.24 -7.88 3.38
C PHE A 106 -2.17 -6.66 3.33
N LYS A 107 -2.47 -6.12 4.52
CA LYS A 107 -3.38 -4.98 4.68
C LYS A 107 -2.95 -4.08 5.84
N ILE A 108 -3.00 -2.76 5.62
CA ILE A 108 -2.75 -1.73 6.62
C ILE A 108 -3.97 -0.83 6.74
N LYS A 109 -4.46 -0.63 7.97
CA LYS A 109 -5.43 0.42 8.30
C LYS A 109 -4.79 1.44 9.22
N CYS A 110 -4.92 2.72 8.87
CA CYS A 110 -4.27 3.83 9.58
C CYS A 110 -5.11 5.10 9.50
N ARG A 111 -4.67 6.19 10.13
CA ARG A 111 -5.32 7.51 10.01
C ARG A 111 -4.57 8.49 9.12
N LYS A 112 -3.28 8.24 8.88
CA LYS A 112 -2.43 9.11 8.07
C LYS A 112 -1.54 8.26 7.15
N ILE A 113 -1.44 8.72 5.91
CA ILE A 113 -0.54 8.18 4.90
C ILE A 113 0.22 9.33 4.24
N SER A 114 1.51 9.13 4.00
CA SER A 114 2.34 9.99 3.15
C SER A 114 3.24 9.13 2.27
N TYR A 115 3.85 9.74 1.26
CA TYR A 115 4.85 9.07 0.44
C TYR A 115 6.05 9.98 0.16
N LYS A 116 7.19 9.35 -0.13
CA LYS A 116 8.40 10.03 -0.57
C LYS A 116 9.10 9.19 -1.65
N GLN A 117 9.42 9.81 -2.78
CA GLN A 117 10.28 9.20 -3.79
C GLN A 117 11.71 9.09 -3.25
N MET A 118 12.33 7.92 -3.42
CA MET A 118 13.74 7.69 -3.10
C MET A 118 14.59 8.09 -4.30
N ASN A 119 15.70 8.79 -4.03
CA ASN A 119 16.69 9.16 -5.05
C ASN A 119 17.60 7.98 -5.40
#